data_AF-A0A2W4N1Q7-F1
#
_entry.id   AF-A0A2W4N1Q7-F1
#
_cell.length_a   1.000
_cell.length_b   1.000
_cell.length_c   1.000
_cell.angle_alpha   90.00
_cell.angle_beta   90.00
_cell.angle_gamma   90.00
#
_symmetry.space_group_name_H-M   'P 1'
#
loop_
_entity.id
_entity.type
_entity.pdbx_description
1 polymer ?
#
loop_
_entity_poly.entity_id
_entity_poly.type
_entity_poly.pdbx_seq_one_letter_code
_entity_poly.pdbx_strand_id
1 'polypeptide(L)' 'MAKDPVCNMEVDPGTAPARADHNGTTYYFCSEACRQEFEKDPEKYTATAQEAAPRRRRCCRRKS' A
#
# COMPACT_ATOMS: atom_id res chain seq x y z
N MET A 1 4.82 -8.54 7.98
CA MET A 1 5.63 -8.63 6.75
C MET A 1 4.79 -8.03 5.65
N ALA A 2 5.25 -6.95 5.04
CA ALA A 2 4.62 -6.37 3.87
C ALA A 2 5.12 -7.12 2.63
N LYS A 3 4.34 -7.12 1.56
CA LYS A 3 4.72 -7.78 0.31
C LYS A 3 4.93 -6.72 -0.74
N ASP A 4 6.12 -6.72 -1.35
CA ASP A 4 6.44 -5.83 -2.46
C ASP A 4 5.61 -6.27 -3.69
N PRO A 5 4.75 -5.39 -4.24
CA PRO A 5 3.88 -5.75 -5.35
C PRO A 5 4.61 -5.81 -6.70
N VAL A 6 5.84 -5.31 -6.78
CA VAL A 6 6.68 -5.29 -7.99
C VAL A 6 7.45 -6.60 -8.12
N CYS A 7 8.15 -7.00 -7.06
CA CYS A 7 9.01 -8.19 -7.08
C CYS A 7 8.44 -9.40 -6.32
N ASN A 8 7.24 -9.27 -5.73
CA ASN A 8 6.59 -10.30 -4.90
C ASN A 8 7.41 -10.73 -3.66
N MET A 9 8.44 -9.98 -3.30
CA MET A 9 9.33 -10.28 -2.19
C MET A 9 8.71 -9.83 -0.87
N GLU A 10 8.92 -10.60 0.19
CA GLU A 10 8.56 -10.17 1.54
C GLU A 10 9.53 -9.09 2.01
N VAL A 11 8.97 -7.95 2.41
CA VAL A 11 9.69 -6.80 2.94
C VAL A 11 9.17 -6.52 4.34
N ASP A 12 10.09 -6.25 5.26
CA ASP A 12 9.70 -5.88 6.61
C ASP A 12 9.38 -4.37 6.66
N PRO A 13 8.17 -3.95 7.09
CA PRO A 13 7.81 -2.53 7.13
C PRO A 13 8.60 -1.71 8.15
N GLY A 14 9.25 -2.35 9.13
CA GLY A 14 10.11 -1.70 10.11
C GLY A 14 11.53 -1.44 9.60
N THR A 15 11.99 -2.21 8.62
CA THR A 15 13.33 -2.04 8.01
C THR A 15 13.31 -1.72 6.51
N ALA A 16 12.11 -1.51 5.95
CA ALA A 16 11.94 -1.21 4.53
C ALA A 16 12.78 0.01 4.12
N PRO A 17 13.70 -0.12 3.14
CA PRO A 17 14.51 0.99 2.68
C PRO A 17 13.69 2.02 1.90
N ALA A 18 12.58 1.59 1.30
CA ALA A 18 11.69 2.46 0.55
C ALA A 18 10.21 2.17 0.87
N ARG A 19 9.40 3.23 0.89
CA ARG A 19 7.95 3.17 1.06
C ARG A 19 7.28 4.26 0.21
N ALA A 20 6.03 4.03 -0.19
CA ALA A 20 5.22 5.01 -0.90
C ALA A 20 3.79 5.00 -0.35
N ASP A 21 3.20 6.17 -0.18
CA ASP A 21 1.78 6.32 0.10
C ASP A 21 0.99 6.44 -1.21
N HIS A 22 -0.02 5.58 -1.37
CA HIS A 22 -0.90 5.64 -2.54
C HIS A 22 -2.33 5.32 -2.13
N ASN A 23 -3.28 6.17 -2.51
CA ASN A 23 -4.71 5.99 -2.20
C ASN A 23 -5.03 5.84 -0.69
N GLY A 24 -4.18 6.39 0.19
CA GLY A 24 -4.33 6.25 1.66
C GLY A 24 -3.79 4.93 2.23
N THR A 25 -3.11 4.13 1.41
CA THR A 25 -2.42 2.90 1.81
C THR A 25 -0.91 3.11 1.70
N THR A 26 -0.15 2.69 2.72
CA THR A 26 1.32 2.72 2.68
C THR A 26 1.86 1.40 2.15
N TYR A 27 2.60 1.47 1.05
CA TYR A 27 3.30 0.35 0.42
C TYR A 27 4.78 0.39 0.79
N TYR A 28 5.38 -0.80 0.94
CA TYR A 28 6.78 -0.98 1.30
C TYR A 28 7.48 -1.72 0.17
N PHE A 29 8.72 -1.33 -0.11
CA PHE A 29 9.50 -1.86 -1.20
C PHE A 29 10.85 -2.35 -0.70
N CYS A 30 11.34 -3.43 -1.29
CA CYS A 30 12.64 -3.99 -0.93
C CYS A 30 13.81 -3.09 -1.36
N SER A 31 13.58 -2.17 -2.30
CA SER A 31 14.59 -1.28 -2.88
C SER A 31 13.95 -0.04 -3.53
N GLU A 32 14.74 1.02 -3.70
CA GLU A 32 14.29 2.24 -4.40
C GLU A 32 13.95 2.00 -5.87
N ALA A 33 14.57 1.00 -6.50
CA ALA A 33 14.23 0.58 -7.86
C ALA A 33 12.79 0.05 -7.96
N CYS A 34 12.35 -0.75 -6.99
CA CYS A 34 10.96 -1.24 -6.93
C CYS A 34 9.99 -0.08 -6.64
N ARG A 35 10.38 0.89 -5.78
CA ARG A 35 9.59 2.10 -5.59
C ARG A 35 9.41 2.87 -6.92
N GLN A 36 10.48 3.08 -7.68
CA GLN A 36 10.39 3.77 -8.98
C GLN A 36 9.52 3.02 -9.99
N GLU A 37 9.62 1.69 -10.06
CA GLU A 37 8.75 0.91 -10.96
C GLU A 37 7.28 1.02 -10.54
N PHE A 38 7.03 1.00 -9.23
CA PHE A 38 5.69 1.25 -8.69
C PHE A 38 5.22 2.68 -8.98
N GLU A 39 6.09 3.69 -8.92
CA GLU A 39 5.75 5.08 -9.25
C GLU A 39 5.43 5.27 -10.75
N LYS A 40 5.98 4.43 -11.64
CA LYS A 40 5.63 4.45 -13.07
C LYS A 40 4.23 3.92 -13.34
N ASP A 41 3.86 2.81 -12.69
CA ASP A 41 2.58 2.11 -12.92
C ASP A 41 1.85 1.74 -11.61
N PRO A 42 1.55 2.71 -10.72
CA PRO A 42 1.03 2.41 -9.38
C PRO A 42 -0.37 1.80 -9.44
N GLU A 43 -1.16 2.14 -10.46
CA GLU A 43 -2.53 1.63 -10.65
C GLU A 43 -2.55 0.10 -10.84
N LYS A 44 -1.57 -0.44 -11.58
CA LYS A 44 -1.44 -1.88 -11.82
C LYS A 44 -1.18 -2.66 -10.53
N TYR A 45 -0.36 -2.08 -9.65
CA TYR A 45 0.03 -2.70 -8.38
C TYR A 45 -0.99 -2.45 -7.25
N THR A 46 -1.73 -1.34 -7.31
CA THR A 46 -2.72 -0.96 -6.30
C THR A 46 -4.10 -1.56 -6.53
N ALA A 47 -4.47 -1.88 -7.78
CA ALA A 47 -5.71 -2.57 -8.11
C ALA A 47 -5.90 -3.90 -7.34
N THR A 48 -4.80 -4.63 -7.08
CA THR A 48 -4.83 -5.87 -6.28
C THR A 48 -4.87 -5.61 -4.77
N ALA A 49 -4.39 -4.46 -4.30
CA ALA A 49 -4.27 -4.14 -2.88
C ALA A 49 -5.46 -3.35 -2.30
N GLN A 50 -6.34 -2.79 -3.14
CA GLN A 50 -7.52 -2.04 -2.72
C GLN A 50 -8.63 -2.88 -2.06
N GLU A 51 -8.51 -4.20 -2.00
CA GLU A 51 -9.43 -5.05 -1.21
C GLU A 51 -9.10 -5.11 0.30
N ALA A 52 -7.93 -4.65 0.74
CA ALA A 52 -7.48 -4.86 2.13
C ALA A 52 -7.80 -3.72 3.13
N ALA A 53 -8.28 -2.56 2.69
CA ALA A 53 -8.60 -1.44 3.59
C ALA A 53 -10.12 -1.31 3.82
N PRO A 54 -10.65 -1.64 5.01
CA PRO A 54 -12.04 -1.41 5.30
C PRO A 54 -12.29 0.09 5.38
N ARG A 55 -12.90 0.66 4.34
CA ARG A 55 -13.62 1.94 4.42
C ARG A 55 -14.82 1.74 5.34
N ARG A 56 -14.60 1.64 6.65
CA ARG A 56 -15.67 1.76 7.64
C ARG A 56 -16.16 3.20 7.63
N ARG A 57 -17.13 3.42 6.76
CA ARG A 57 -18.10 4.52 6.78
C ARG A 57 -18.58 4.70 8.22
N ARG A 58 -18.00 5.68 8.93
CA ARG A 58 -18.57 6.21 10.16
C ARG A 58 -19.70 7.14 9.73
N CYS A 59 -20.93 6.62 9.64
CA CYS A 59 -22.11 7.47 9.48
C CYS A 59 -22.77 7.63 10.85
N CYS A 60 -22.68 8.85 11.36
CA CYS A 60 -23.14 9.29 12.68
C CYS A 60 -24.62 8.99 12.91
N ARG A 61 -24.96 8.21 13.95
CA ARG A 61 -26.34 8.13 14.46
C ARG A 61 -26.44 8.93 15.75
N ARG A 62 -26.66 10.25 15.63
CA ARG A 62 -27.25 11.07 16.71
C ARG A 62 -28.61 10.44 17.07
N LYS A 63 -28.89 10.22 18.35
CA LYS A 63 -30.23 9.88 18.81
C LYS A 63 -30.57 10.74 20.02
N SER A 64 -31.65 11.49 19.85
CA SER A 64 -32.30 12.42 20.78
C SER A 64 -32.80 11.77 22.06
#